data_AF-A0A936EIR7-F1
#
_entry.id   AF-A0A936EIR7-F1
#
_cell.length_a   1.000
_cell.length_b   1.000
_cell.length_c   1.000
_cell.angle_alpha   90.00
_cell.angle_beta   90.00
_cell.angle_gamma   90.00
#
_symmetry.space_group_name_H-M   'P 1'
#
loop_
_entity.id
_entity.type
_entity.pdbx_description
1 polymer ?
#
loop_
_entity_poly.entity_id
_entity_poly.type
_entity_poly.pdbx_seq_one_letter_code
_entity_poly.pdbx_strand_id
1 'polypeptide(L)'
;MLKKLFLSLLLLLLLVIAGVYLAGGWLLGVGTRAALPRLVATLERTGLRLARCEFNQAAVRPPAHLSWEAWRVDLVPPSTAAKPTPDTLPVQVAALHLRFTDWAPLTADLAVEGIHLDTAFVPPAAADLPFAGDEYGVAIERIDAGFLTIAALAVDTDLRSTLAALATDLQSLARDGHTARNLSLGARLHFKLKNRPLAVRLESVRRDGATWLRFNASDIAELSRRYPRPLTAAEQQILCDHPQRALLLLRIKEYAERVALRLSRTERAYGEDFTRHVLWSYWLARTYGADFAQSVTDAHEIGTASNTAAEHRQDYANNTIGRTYALMKKSEGQVLQLIKTDPKIIRVAK
;
A
#
# COMPACT_ATOMS: atom_id res chain seq x y z
N MET A 1 -63.11 -20.09 7.61
CA MET A 1 -62.67 -18.71 7.97
C MET A 1 -61.18 -18.63 8.30
N LEU A 2 -60.63 -19.56 9.10
CA LEU A 2 -59.22 -19.54 9.55
C LEU A 2 -58.17 -19.36 8.43
N LYS A 3 -58.33 -20.05 7.29
CA LYS A 3 -57.40 -19.94 6.13
C LYS A 3 -57.34 -18.53 5.53
N LYS A 4 -58.47 -17.82 5.47
CA LYS A 4 -58.55 -16.45 4.92
C LYS A 4 -57.91 -15.44 5.88
N LEU A 5 -58.09 -15.63 7.19
CA LEU A 5 -57.45 -14.82 8.23
C LEU A 5 -55.93 -15.00 8.21
N PHE A 6 -55.46 -16.25 8.14
CA PHE A 6 -54.02 -16.56 8.05
C PHE A 6 -53.38 -15.94 6.81
N LEU A 7 -54.01 -16.07 5.63
CA LEU A 7 -53.50 -15.47 4.40
C LEU A 7 -53.45 -13.93 4.47
N SER A 8 -54.45 -13.31 5.11
CA SER A 8 -54.49 -11.85 5.28
C SER A 8 -53.41 -11.35 6.23
N LEU A 9 -53.16 -12.08 7.32
CA LEU A 9 -52.06 -11.78 8.26
C LEU A 9 -50.69 -11.96 7.60
N LEU A 10 -50.51 -13.02 6.81
CA LEU A 10 -49.27 -13.24 6.05
C LEU A 10 -49.04 -12.12 5.04
N LEU A 11 -50.08 -11.71 4.29
CA LEU A 11 -49.99 -10.60 3.34
C LEU A 11 -49.66 -9.27 4.04
N LEU A 12 -50.32 -8.99 5.18
CA LEU A 12 -50.02 -7.79 5.98
C LEU A 12 -48.58 -7.80 6.48
N LEU A 13 -48.12 -8.94 7.00
CA LEU A 13 -46.72 -9.11 7.43
C LEU A 13 -45.75 -8.88 6.26
N LEU A 14 -46.03 -9.43 5.08
CA LEU A 14 -45.23 -9.21 3.87
C LEU A 14 -45.22 -7.73 3.44
N LEU A 15 -46.36 -7.04 3.51
CA LEU A 15 -46.46 -5.61 3.20
C LEU A 15 -45.70 -4.75 4.22
N VAL A 16 -45.76 -5.09 5.51
CA VAL A 16 -44.99 -4.39 6.56
C VAL A 16 -43.49 -4.62 6.36
N ILE A 17 -43.07 -5.86 6.10
CA ILE A 17 -41.66 -6.17 5.80
C ILE A 17 -41.20 -5.41 4.55
N ALA A 18 -42.00 -5.39 3.47
CA ALA A 18 -41.71 -4.64 2.26
C ALA A 18 -41.66 -3.12 2.51
N GLY A 19 -42.58 -2.59 3.31
CA GLY A 19 -42.60 -1.18 3.70
C GLY A 19 -41.37 -0.77 4.51
N VAL A 20 -41.00 -1.57 5.51
CA VAL A 20 -39.77 -1.38 6.30
C VAL A 20 -38.53 -1.48 5.43
N TYR A 21 -38.50 -2.42 4.49
CA TYR A 21 -37.40 -2.58 3.54
C TYR A 21 -37.22 -1.35 2.64
N LEU A 22 -38.29 -0.89 2.00
CA LEU A 22 -38.25 0.24 1.07
C LEU A 22 -38.03 1.59 1.80
N ALA A 23 -38.82 1.86 2.84
CA ALA A 23 -38.69 3.10 3.60
C ALA A 23 -37.38 3.13 4.40
N GLY A 24 -36.94 1.98 4.92
CA GLY A 24 -35.68 1.84 5.65
C GLY A 24 -34.47 2.19 4.80
N GLY A 25 -34.40 1.70 3.56
CA GLY A 25 -33.33 2.07 2.62
C GLY A 25 -33.29 3.57 2.32
N TRP A 26 -34.45 4.18 2.07
CA TRP A 26 -34.56 5.62 1.83
C TRP A 26 -34.15 6.45 3.05
N LEU A 27 -34.65 6.13 4.25
CA LEU A 27 -34.31 6.81 5.50
C LEU A 27 -32.82 6.68 5.81
N LEU A 28 -32.25 5.48 5.64
CA LEU A 28 -30.81 5.24 5.79
C LEU A 28 -30.02 6.13 4.83
N GLY A 29 -30.41 6.17 3.56
CA GLY A 29 -29.73 6.99 2.55
C GLY A 29 -29.76 8.49 2.88
N VAL A 30 -30.91 9.03 3.27
CA VAL A 30 -31.05 10.44 3.68
C VAL A 30 -30.22 10.72 4.94
N GLY A 31 -30.30 9.84 5.94
CA GLY A 31 -29.55 9.97 7.19
C GLY A 31 -28.04 9.94 6.96
N THR A 32 -27.53 9.00 6.15
CA THR A 32 -26.10 8.91 5.81
C THR A 32 -25.63 10.15 5.07
N ARG A 33 -26.37 10.66 4.07
CA ARG A 33 -26.00 11.88 3.34
C ARG A 33 -25.96 13.11 4.24
N ALA A 34 -26.90 13.25 5.18
CA ALA A 34 -26.90 14.33 6.16
C ALA A 34 -25.72 14.24 7.14
N ALA A 35 -25.30 13.03 7.51
CA ALA A 35 -24.15 12.80 8.38
C ALA A 35 -22.79 12.94 7.68
N LEU A 36 -22.74 12.76 6.37
CA LEU A 36 -21.50 12.62 5.60
C LEU A 36 -20.53 13.81 5.75
N PRO A 37 -20.95 15.09 5.74
CA PRO A 37 -20.03 16.20 5.94
C PRO A 37 -19.29 16.14 7.29
N ARG A 38 -19.96 15.65 8.35
CA ARG A 38 -19.34 15.50 9.68
C ARG A 38 -18.36 14.33 9.71
N LEU A 39 -18.68 13.24 9.00
CA LEU A 39 -17.79 12.09 8.84
C LEU A 39 -16.52 12.50 8.07
N VAL A 40 -16.68 13.22 6.96
CA VAL A 40 -15.57 13.78 6.17
C VAL A 40 -14.68 14.68 7.04
N ALA A 41 -15.26 15.64 7.76
CA ALA A 41 -14.49 16.51 8.66
C ALA A 41 -13.76 15.76 9.79
N THR A 42 -14.28 14.60 10.21
CA THR A 42 -13.61 13.75 11.21
C THR A 42 -12.43 13.01 10.61
N LEU A 43 -12.58 12.47 9.39
CA LEU A 43 -11.50 11.81 8.65
C LEU A 43 -10.38 12.79 8.28
N GLU A 44 -10.71 14.04 7.97
CA GLU A 44 -9.70 15.07 7.69
C GLU A 44 -8.77 15.32 8.88
N ARG A 45 -9.28 15.23 10.11
CA ARG A 45 -8.47 15.37 11.33
C ARG A 45 -7.50 14.21 11.54
N THR A 46 -7.78 13.04 10.96
CA THR A 46 -6.84 11.92 10.96
C THR A 46 -5.82 12.04 9.84
N GLY A 47 -5.92 13.05 8.98
CA GLY A 47 -5.02 13.27 7.83
C GLY A 47 -5.56 12.70 6.52
N LEU A 48 -6.75 12.08 6.52
CA LEU A 48 -7.41 11.60 5.30
C LEU A 48 -8.32 12.69 4.74
N ARG A 49 -7.87 13.34 3.66
CA ARG A 49 -8.65 14.40 3.01
C ARG A 49 -9.52 13.84 1.91
N LEU A 50 -10.80 14.23 1.90
CA LEU A 50 -11.78 13.79 0.92
C LEU A 50 -12.35 15.03 0.21
N ALA A 51 -12.24 15.08 -1.11
CA ALA A 51 -12.88 16.14 -1.90
C ALA A 51 -14.36 15.86 -2.12
N ARG A 52 -14.70 14.58 -2.29
CA ARG A 52 -16.07 14.10 -2.54
C ARG A 52 -16.25 12.73 -1.93
N CYS A 53 -17.44 12.47 -1.41
CA CYS A 53 -17.88 11.16 -0.97
C CYS A 53 -19.37 11.06 -1.28
N GLU A 54 -19.78 10.06 -2.05
CA GLU A 54 -21.18 9.86 -2.43
C GLU A 54 -21.47 8.39 -2.70
N PHE A 55 -22.75 8.02 -2.65
CA PHE A 55 -23.25 6.68 -2.96
C PHE A 55 -24.62 6.77 -3.63
N ASN A 56 -24.94 5.75 -4.44
CA ASN A 56 -26.17 5.75 -5.21
C ASN A 56 -27.36 5.17 -4.43
N GLN A 57 -27.14 4.06 -3.73
CA GLN A 57 -28.21 3.31 -3.06
C GLN A 57 -27.83 2.94 -1.64
N ALA A 58 -28.85 2.86 -0.78
CA ALA A 58 -28.74 2.32 0.57
C ALA A 58 -29.90 1.36 0.83
N ALA A 59 -29.65 0.28 1.56
CA ALA A 59 -30.66 -0.72 1.89
C ALA A 59 -30.53 -1.18 3.34
N VAL A 60 -31.68 -1.57 3.90
CA VAL A 60 -31.78 -2.20 5.22
C VAL A 60 -32.38 -3.59 5.01
N ARG A 61 -31.61 -4.62 5.36
CA ARG A 61 -32.01 -6.02 5.28
C ARG A 61 -32.14 -6.59 6.71
N PRO A 62 -33.30 -7.16 7.08
CA PRO A 62 -33.45 -7.83 8.35
C PRO A 62 -32.51 -9.04 8.50
N PRO A 63 -32.06 -9.38 9.72
CA PRO A 63 -32.44 -8.74 10.98
C PRO A 63 -31.64 -7.49 11.37
N ALA A 64 -30.47 -7.22 10.78
CA ALA A 64 -29.63 -6.07 11.18
C ALA A 64 -28.51 -5.75 10.17
N HIS A 65 -28.81 -5.83 8.88
CA HIS A 65 -27.84 -5.61 7.81
C HIS A 65 -28.11 -4.28 7.10
N LEU A 66 -27.13 -3.39 7.12
CA LEU A 66 -27.12 -2.14 6.38
C LEU A 66 -26.17 -2.28 5.20
N SER A 67 -26.56 -1.76 4.03
CA SER A 67 -25.68 -1.71 2.87
C SER A 67 -25.78 -0.39 2.13
N TRP A 68 -24.66 0.00 1.53
CA TRP A 68 -24.55 1.16 0.65
C TRP A 68 -23.80 0.73 -0.60
N GLU A 69 -24.31 1.09 -1.78
CA GLU A 69 -23.81 0.59 -3.06
C GLU A 69 -23.34 1.73 -3.97
N ALA A 70 -22.37 1.38 -4.83
CA ALA A 70 -21.75 2.26 -5.82
C ALA A 70 -21.24 3.57 -5.20
N TRP A 71 -20.33 3.44 -4.23
CA TRP A 71 -19.66 4.61 -3.68
C TRP A 71 -18.66 5.17 -4.67
N ARG A 72 -18.56 6.50 -4.64
CA ARG A 72 -17.47 7.26 -5.23
C ARG A 72 -16.84 8.14 -4.16
N VAL A 73 -15.55 7.95 -3.95
CA VAL A 73 -14.75 8.68 -2.97
C VAL A 73 -13.57 9.31 -3.68
N ASP A 74 -13.53 10.64 -3.74
CA ASP A 74 -12.41 11.37 -4.34
C ASP A 74 -11.41 11.71 -3.21
N LEU A 75 -10.34 10.91 -3.10
CA LEU A 75 -9.28 11.14 -2.11
C LEU A 75 -8.39 12.31 -2.53
N VAL A 76 -7.99 13.15 -1.58
CA VAL A 76 -7.00 14.21 -1.81
C VAL A 76 -5.69 13.77 -1.18
N PRO A 77 -4.67 13.39 -1.98
CA PRO A 77 -3.37 13.05 -1.42
C PRO A 77 -2.75 14.25 -0.71
N PRO A 78 -1.82 14.03 0.24
CA PRO A 78 -1.13 15.13 0.91
C PRO A 78 -0.40 15.99 -0.14
N SER A 79 -0.48 17.32 0.05
CA SER A 79 0.26 18.27 -0.78
C SER A 79 1.76 18.01 -0.65
N THR A 80 2.46 18.01 -1.78
CA THR A 80 3.94 17.95 -1.79
C THR A 80 4.49 19.28 -2.28
N ALA A 81 5.75 19.59 -1.97
CA ALA A 81 6.40 20.81 -2.47
C ALA A 81 6.40 20.88 -4.01
N ALA A 82 6.45 19.72 -4.68
CA ALA A 82 6.40 19.63 -6.13
C ALA A 82 4.99 19.82 -6.72
N LYS A 83 3.94 19.52 -5.96
CA LYS A 83 2.55 19.62 -6.42
C LYS A 83 1.66 20.20 -5.30
N PRO A 84 1.57 21.54 -5.20
CA PRO A 84 0.82 22.22 -4.13
C PRO A 84 -0.69 22.00 -4.23
N THR A 85 -1.20 21.72 -5.42
CA THR A 85 -2.60 21.35 -5.68
C THR A 85 -2.65 19.90 -6.18
N PRO A 86 -2.73 18.92 -5.27
CA PRO A 86 -2.80 17.52 -5.66
C PRO A 86 -4.09 17.23 -6.43
N ASP A 87 -3.96 16.42 -7.49
CA ASP A 87 -5.14 15.90 -8.19
C ASP A 87 -5.88 14.94 -7.26
N THR A 88 -7.20 14.88 -7.39
CA THR A 88 -7.99 13.91 -6.67
C THR A 88 -7.76 12.50 -7.21
N LEU A 89 -7.80 11.51 -6.31
CA LEU A 89 -7.72 10.10 -6.64
C LEU A 89 -9.13 9.50 -6.48
N PRO A 90 -9.89 9.31 -7.57
CA PRO A 90 -11.21 8.72 -7.50
C PRO A 90 -11.09 7.23 -7.17
N VAL A 91 -11.67 6.85 -6.03
CA VAL A 91 -11.85 5.48 -5.58
C VAL A 91 -13.31 5.12 -5.72
N GLN A 92 -13.59 4.03 -6.40
CA GLN A 92 -14.91 3.43 -6.47
C GLN A 92 -14.99 2.27 -5.47
N VAL A 93 -16.13 2.10 -4.82
CA VAL A 93 -16.40 0.93 -3.98
C VAL A 93 -17.76 0.38 -4.38
N ALA A 94 -17.79 -0.88 -4.81
CA ALA A 94 -19.02 -1.52 -5.26
C ALA A 94 -20.05 -1.58 -4.13
N ALA A 95 -19.65 -2.02 -2.94
CA ALA A 95 -20.53 -2.09 -1.79
C ALA A 95 -19.80 -1.91 -0.44
N LEU A 96 -20.51 -1.32 0.50
CA LEU A 96 -20.17 -1.30 1.92
C LEU A 96 -21.32 -1.98 2.68
N HIS A 97 -20.99 -2.95 3.52
CA HIS A 97 -21.91 -3.72 4.33
C HIS A 97 -21.56 -3.57 5.80
N LEU A 98 -22.57 -3.32 6.62
CA LEU A 98 -22.46 -3.32 8.07
C LEU A 98 -23.52 -4.28 8.64
N ARG A 99 -23.08 -5.32 9.32
CA ARG A 99 -23.97 -6.31 9.95
C ARG A 99 -23.78 -6.27 11.45
N PHE A 100 -24.79 -5.85 12.20
CA PHE A 100 -24.71 -5.90 13.66
C PHE A 100 -24.76 -7.35 14.15
N THR A 101 -23.82 -7.71 15.01
CA THR A 101 -23.66 -9.07 15.56
C THR A 101 -24.16 -9.15 16.99
N ASP A 102 -23.89 -8.12 17.80
CA ASP A 102 -24.35 -8.00 19.18
C ASP A 102 -24.85 -6.58 19.46
N TRP A 103 -25.73 -6.44 20.46
CA TRP A 103 -26.31 -5.15 20.88
C TRP A 103 -25.80 -4.66 22.25
N ALA A 104 -25.14 -5.53 23.02
CA ALA A 104 -24.63 -5.22 24.36
C ALA A 104 -23.37 -6.06 24.69
N PRO A 105 -22.15 -5.59 24.35
CA PRO A 105 -21.85 -4.32 23.67
C PRO A 105 -22.30 -4.32 22.20
N LEU A 106 -22.50 -3.13 21.62
CA LEU A 106 -22.84 -3.01 20.20
C LEU A 106 -21.63 -3.36 19.33
N THR A 107 -21.73 -4.45 18.56
CA THR A 107 -20.68 -4.92 17.66
C THR A 107 -21.23 -5.09 16.25
N ALA A 108 -20.38 -4.88 15.25
CA ALA A 108 -20.74 -5.08 13.86
C ALA A 108 -19.61 -5.67 13.03
N ASP A 109 -19.96 -6.49 12.05
CA ASP A 109 -19.05 -6.87 10.97
C ASP A 109 -19.13 -5.81 9.87
N LEU A 110 -17.99 -5.23 9.52
CA LEU A 110 -17.82 -4.32 8.39
C LEU A 110 -17.23 -5.10 7.21
N ALA A 111 -17.86 -5.03 6.04
CA ALA A 111 -17.28 -5.50 4.79
C ALA A 111 -17.34 -4.40 3.72
N VAL A 112 -16.25 -4.23 3.00
CA VAL A 112 -16.08 -3.29 1.89
C VAL A 112 -15.64 -4.11 0.69
N GLU A 113 -16.37 -4.03 -0.41
CA GLU A 113 -16.19 -4.89 -1.57
C GLU A 113 -16.05 -4.08 -2.86
N GLY A 114 -15.28 -4.61 -3.79
CA GLY A 114 -15.08 -4.01 -5.11
C GLY A 114 -14.42 -2.64 -5.03
N ILE A 115 -13.43 -2.48 -4.17
CA ILE A 115 -12.57 -1.29 -4.15
C ILE A 115 -11.80 -1.27 -5.47
N HIS A 116 -11.94 -0.16 -6.19
CA HIS A 116 -11.43 0.03 -7.52
C HIS A 116 -10.85 1.43 -7.69
N LEU A 117 -9.70 1.54 -8.33
CA LEU A 117 -9.05 2.81 -8.62
C LEU A 117 -8.40 2.74 -10.00
N ASP A 118 -8.88 3.57 -10.93
CA ASP A 118 -8.43 3.63 -12.34
C ASP A 118 -7.52 4.82 -12.65
N THR A 119 -7.09 5.56 -11.63
CA THR A 119 -6.22 6.71 -11.79
C THR A 119 -4.82 6.36 -11.34
N ALA A 120 -3.85 6.50 -12.25
CA ALA A 120 -2.47 6.24 -11.91
C ALA A 120 -2.01 7.18 -10.80
N PHE A 121 -1.36 6.62 -9.79
CA PHE A 121 -0.72 7.41 -8.75
C PHE A 121 0.66 6.87 -8.41
N VAL A 122 1.54 7.81 -8.09
CA VAL A 122 2.86 7.54 -7.57
C VAL A 122 2.80 7.70 -6.06
N PRO A 123 3.10 6.64 -5.28
CA PRO A 123 3.24 6.79 -3.84
C PRO A 123 4.25 7.91 -3.55
N PRO A 124 3.93 8.80 -2.60
CA PRO A 124 4.81 9.92 -2.29
C PRO A 124 6.19 9.40 -1.85
N ALA A 125 7.22 9.93 -2.49
CA ALA A 125 8.61 9.76 -2.11
C ALA A 125 9.05 11.02 -1.35
N ALA A 126 10.06 10.91 -0.49
CA ALA A 126 10.66 12.10 0.11
C ALA A 126 11.19 13.02 -1.00
N ALA A 127 10.97 14.34 -0.86
CA ALA A 127 11.25 15.30 -1.92
C ALA A 127 12.75 15.43 -2.28
N ASP A 128 13.63 14.96 -1.39
CA ASP A 128 15.07 14.94 -1.58
C ASP A 128 15.58 13.68 -2.32
N LEU A 129 14.69 12.75 -2.69
CA LEU A 129 15.06 11.57 -3.44
C LEU A 129 15.19 11.90 -4.94
N PRO A 130 16.32 11.63 -5.60
CA PRO A 130 16.57 11.98 -7.00
C PRO A 130 15.69 11.17 -7.98
N PHE A 131 14.99 10.14 -7.48
CA PHE A 131 14.06 9.29 -8.21
C PHE A 131 12.60 9.50 -7.76
N ALA A 132 12.28 10.66 -7.19
CA ALA A 132 10.91 11.05 -6.87
C ALA A 132 10.09 11.41 -8.12
N GLY A 133 10.75 11.73 -9.24
CA GLY A 133 10.10 12.06 -10.52
C GLY A 133 9.54 10.85 -11.28
N ASP A 134 8.68 11.13 -12.26
CA ASP A 134 7.95 10.12 -13.05
C ASP A 134 8.88 9.22 -13.89
N GLU A 135 10.09 9.69 -14.20
CA GLU A 135 11.08 8.98 -15.03
C GLU A 135 11.60 7.66 -14.40
N TYR A 136 11.54 7.56 -13.08
CA TYR A 136 11.85 6.36 -12.30
C TYR A 136 10.59 5.80 -11.61
N GLY A 137 9.43 6.42 -11.82
CA GLY A 137 8.20 6.15 -11.10
C GLY A 137 7.58 4.81 -11.48
N VAL A 138 7.70 3.81 -10.61
CA VAL A 138 6.79 2.65 -10.62
C VAL A 138 5.43 3.12 -10.11
N ALA A 139 4.59 3.64 -11.00
CA ALA A 139 3.25 4.11 -10.67
C ALA A 139 2.31 2.92 -10.50
N ILE A 140 1.45 2.98 -9.48
CA ILE A 140 0.28 2.11 -9.41
C ILE A 140 -0.71 2.70 -10.41
N GLU A 141 -0.95 1.99 -11.51
CA GLU A 141 -1.86 2.44 -12.56
C GLU A 141 -3.30 2.15 -12.18
N ARG A 142 -3.51 1.01 -11.53
CA ARG A 142 -4.85 0.52 -11.23
C ARG A 142 -4.86 -0.37 -9.99
N ILE A 143 -5.94 -0.32 -9.23
CA ILE A 143 -6.24 -1.26 -8.15
C ILE A 143 -7.59 -1.90 -8.48
N ASP A 144 -7.62 -3.23 -8.57
CA ASP A 144 -8.85 -4.00 -8.86
C ASP A 144 -9.17 -4.97 -7.72
N ALA A 145 -10.42 -5.42 -7.69
CA ALA A 145 -10.89 -6.51 -6.83
C ALA A 145 -10.52 -6.31 -5.36
N GLY A 146 -10.47 -5.04 -4.92
CA GLY A 146 -10.11 -4.72 -3.57
C GLY A 146 -11.24 -5.03 -2.60
N PHE A 147 -10.89 -5.52 -1.42
CA PHE A 147 -11.83 -5.78 -0.34
C PHE A 147 -11.19 -5.49 1.02
N LEU A 148 -12.03 -5.20 2.00
CA LEU A 148 -11.68 -5.06 3.41
C LEU A 148 -12.80 -5.65 4.26
N THR A 149 -12.48 -6.55 5.17
CA THR A 149 -13.42 -7.05 6.17
C THR A 149 -12.87 -6.87 7.58
N ILE A 150 -13.72 -6.44 8.49
CA ILE A 150 -13.39 -6.25 9.91
C ILE A 150 -14.51 -6.92 10.70
N ALA A 151 -14.17 -8.01 11.36
CA ALA A 151 -15.10 -8.73 12.21
C ALA A 151 -15.21 -8.08 13.59
N ALA A 152 -16.40 -8.11 14.19
CA ALA A 152 -16.65 -7.66 15.56
C ALA A 152 -16.11 -6.25 15.87
N LEU A 153 -16.31 -5.30 14.94
CA LEU A 153 -16.00 -3.89 15.16
C LEU A 153 -16.88 -3.36 16.30
N ALA A 154 -16.26 -2.94 17.40
CA ALA A 154 -16.94 -2.25 18.49
C ALA A 154 -17.46 -0.90 17.99
N VAL A 155 -18.78 -0.72 18.06
CA VAL A 155 -19.45 0.54 17.72
C VAL A 155 -19.75 1.26 19.02
N ASP A 156 -18.91 2.24 19.35
CA ASP A 156 -19.12 3.08 20.53
C ASP A 156 -20.26 4.08 20.28
N THR A 157 -20.84 4.58 21.36
CA THR A 157 -21.74 5.72 21.38
C THR A 157 -21.15 6.95 20.69
N ASP A 158 -19.83 7.18 20.78
CA ASP A 158 -19.13 8.16 19.95
C ASP A 158 -18.53 7.51 18.70
N LEU A 159 -19.30 7.50 17.61
CA LEU A 159 -18.85 7.00 16.30
C LEU A 159 -17.51 7.62 15.84
N ARG A 160 -17.17 8.84 16.27
CA ARG A 160 -15.89 9.49 15.90
C ARG A 160 -14.70 8.76 16.48
N SER A 161 -14.81 8.19 17.68
CA SER A 161 -13.72 7.42 18.29
C SER A 161 -13.46 6.12 17.50
N THR A 162 -14.53 5.40 17.14
CA THR A 162 -14.46 4.19 16.29
C THR A 162 -13.81 4.51 14.94
N LEU A 163 -14.22 5.60 14.29
CA LEU A 163 -13.66 6.01 12.99
C LEU A 163 -12.20 6.45 13.09
N ALA A 164 -11.83 7.18 14.14
CA ALA A 164 -10.44 7.59 14.37
C ALA A 164 -9.53 6.37 14.63
N ALA A 165 -10.00 5.39 15.41
CA ALA A 165 -9.29 4.14 15.64
C ALA A 165 -9.11 3.35 14.33
N LEU A 166 -10.18 3.21 13.54
CA LEU A 166 -10.10 2.56 12.24
C LEU A 166 -9.12 3.26 11.28
N ALA A 167 -9.17 4.60 11.21
CA ALA A 167 -8.24 5.37 10.39
C ALA A 167 -6.78 5.14 10.82
N THR A 168 -6.53 5.11 12.14
CA THR A 168 -5.19 4.85 12.70
C THR A 168 -4.69 3.45 12.33
N ASP A 169 -5.57 2.44 12.37
CA ASP A 169 -5.21 1.07 12.00
C ASP A 169 -4.91 0.92 10.50
N LEU A 170 -5.72 1.55 9.64
CA LEU A 170 -5.49 1.57 8.19
C LEU A 170 -4.22 2.35 7.83
N GLN A 171 -3.92 3.44 8.54
CA GLN A 171 -2.66 4.17 8.39
C GLN A 171 -1.45 3.35 8.80
N SER A 172 -1.56 2.58 9.90
CA SER A 172 -0.51 1.67 10.35
C SER A 172 -0.25 0.57 9.32
N LEU A 173 -1.29 0.00 8.72
CA LEU A 173 -1.14 -0.93 7.59
C LEU A 173 -0.45 -0.28 6.39
N ALA A 174 -0.87 0.92 6.00
CA ALA A 174 -0.30 1.62 4.85
C ALA A 174 1.17 2.01 5.05
N ARG A 175 1.54 2.44 6.26
CA ARG A 175 2.90 2.91 6.59
C ARG A 175 3.83 1.78 7.01
N ASP A 176 3.38 0.96 7.93
CA ASP A 176 4.19 -0.02 8.65
C ASP A 176 3.98 -1.44 8.12
N GLY A 177 2.98 -1.65 7.26
CA GLY A 177 2.63 -2.95 6.69
C GLY A 177 1.86 -3.85 7.65
N HIS A 178 1.51 -3.39 8.86
CA HIS A 178 0.80 -4.19 9.85
C HIS A 178 -0.07 -3.36 10.80
N THR A 179 -1.05 -4.02 11.44
CA THR A 179 -1.88 -3.47 12.53
C THR A 179 -2.21 -4.57 13.54
N ALA A 180 -2.45 -4.20 14.79
CA ALA A 180 -2.97 -5.13 15.80
C ALA A 180 -4.42 -5.57 15.48
N ARG A 181 -5.19 -4.75 14.77
CA ARG A 181 -6.60 -5.04 14.46
C ARG A 181 -6.72 -6.33 13.66
N ASN A 182 -7.66 -7.18 14.05
CA ASN A 182 -8.05 -8.32 13.24
C ASN A 182 -8.91 -7.85 12.05
N LEU A 183 -8.29 -7.78 10.88
CA LEU A 183 -8.97 -7.49 9.63
C LEU A 183 -8.40 -8.35 8.50
N SER A 184 -9.21 -8.53 7.46
CA SER A 184 -8.77 -9.09 6.19
C SER A 184 -8.82 -8.02 5.11
N LEU A 185 -7.76 -7.88 4.34
CA LEU A 185 -7.66 -6.97 3.22
C LEU A 185 -7.04 -7.70 2.04
N GLY A 186 -7.52 -7.41 0.84
CA GLY A 186 -6.85 -7.86 -0.38
C GLY A 186 -7.18 -6.97 -1.56
N ALA A 187 -6.32 -7.02 -2.57
CA ALA A 187 -6.50 -6.30 -3.83
C ALA A 187 -5.56 -6.87 -4.90
N ARG A 188 -5.83 -6.55 -6.17
CA ARG A 188 -4.87 -6.72 -7.26
C ARG A 188 -4.30 -5.37 -7.65
N LEU A 189 -2.99 -5.19 -7.43
CA LEU A 189 -2.29 -3.97 -7.79
C LEU A 189 -1.71 -4.11 -9.19
N HIS A 190 -1.96 -3.13 -10.04
CA HIS A 190 -1.39 -3.04 -11.38
C HIS A 190 -0.42 -1.87 -11.44
N PHE A 191 0.80 -2.12 -11.89
CA PHE A 191 1.83 -1.09 -12.03
C PHE A 191 2.68 -1.33 -13.27
N LYS A 192 3.38 -0.29 -13.72
CA LYS A 192 4.35 -0.40 -14.82
C LYS A 192 5.77 -0.26 -14.32
N LEU A 193 6.64 -1.13 -14.82
CA LEU A 193 8.07 -1.09 -14.59
C LEU A 193 8.78 -1.18 -15.93
N LYS A 194 9.45 -0.09 -16.34
CA LYS A 194 10.04 0.06 -17.69
C LYS A 194 9.03 -0.23 -18.82
N ASN A 195 7.83 0.35 -18.74
CA ASN A 195 6.71 0.11 -19.67
C ASN A 195 6.18 -1.33 -19.72
N ARG A 196 6.64 -2.22 -18.83
CA ARG A 196 6.10 -3.57 -18.71
C ARG A 196 4.97 -3.58 -17.69
N PRO A 197 3.74 -3.98 -18.06
CA PRO A 197 2.66 -4.10 -17.11
C PRO A 197 2.94 -5.28 -16.17
N LEU A 198 2.71 -5.03 -14.89
CA LEU A 198 2.84 -5.98 -13.81
C LEU A 198 1.56 -5.96 -12.99
N ALA A 199 1.17 -7.13 -12.50
CA ALA A 199 0.04 -7.28 -11.61
C ALA A 199 0.45 -8.18 -10.45
N VAL A 200 0.26 -7.69 -9.23
CA VAL A 200 0.61 -8.40 -8.00
C VAL A 200 -0.58 -8.37 -7.06
N ARG A 201 -0.92 -9.53 -6.51
CA ARG A 201 -1.95 -9.63 -5.48
C ARG A 201 -1.38 -9.21 -4.13
N LEU A 202 -2.08 -8.28 -3.50
CA LEU A 202 -1.92 -7.89 -2.11
C LEU A 202 -2.95 -8.64 -1.28
N GLU A 203 -2.53 -9.20 -0.16
CA GLU A 203 -3.39 -9.85 0.81
C GLU A 203 -2.91 -9.59 2.22
N SER A 204 -3.81 -9.74 3.19
CA SER A 204 -3.47 -9.69 4.60
C SER A 204 -3.32 -11.09 5.18
N VAL A 205 -2.32 -11.29 6.03
CA VAL A 205 -2.10 -12.54 6.77
C VAL A 205 -2.07 -12.27 8.27
N ARG A 206 -2.56 -13.21 9.08
CA ARG A 206 -2.49 -13.14 10.54
C ARG A 206 -1.20 -13.80 11.03
N ARG A 207 -0.42 -13.07 11.80
CA ARG A 207 0.83 -13.55 12.42
C ARG A 207 1.04 -12.86 13.77
N ASP A 208 1.35 -13.65 14.80
CA ASP A 208 1.73 -13.16 16.13
C ASP A 208 0.71 -12.17 16.73
N GLY A 209 -0.59 -12.41 16.50
CA GLY A 209 -1.66 -11.54 16.99
C GLY A 209 -1.86 -10.24 16.21
N ALA A 210 -1.10 -10.00 15.14
CA ALA A 210 -1.25 -8.85 14.25
C ALA A 210 -1.66 -9.26 12.82
N THR A 211 -2.26 -8.33 12.09
CA THR A 211 -2.56 -8.44 10.67
C THR A 211 -1.43 -7.78 9.90
N TRP A 212 -0.83 -8.51 8.96
CA TRP A 212 0.29 -8.07 8.14
C TRP A 212 -0.13 -8.04 6.67
N LEU A 213 0.28 -7.02 5.93
CA LEU A 213 0.18 -6.99 4.48
C LEU A 213 1.26 -7.88 3.88
N ARG A 214 0.91 -8.59 2.81
CA ARG A 214 1.81 -9.46 2.07
C ARG A 214 1.50 -9.43 0.58
N PHE A 215 2.53 -9.41 -0.27
CA PHE A 215 2.35 -9.76 -1.67
C PHE A 215 2.39 -11.26 -1.90
N ASN A 216 1.57 -11.71 -2.85
CA ASN A 216 1.58 -13.09 -3.30
C ASN A 216 2.94 -13.47 -3.90
N ALA A 217 3.54 -14.53 -3.38
CA ALA A 217 4.89 -14.96 -3.77
C ALA A 217 5.01 -15.39 -5.24
N SER A 218 3.99 -16.05 -5.79
CA SER A 218 4.02 -16.46 -7.21
C SER A 218 3.98 -15.27 -8.17
N ASP A 219 3.19 -14.23 -7.83
CA ASP A 219 3.15 -12.99 -8.62
C ASP A 219 4.50 -12.26 -8.55
N ILE A 220 5.15 -12.21 -7.38
CA ILE A 220 6.50 -11.62 -7.22
C ILE A 220 7.58 -12.42 -7.95
N ALA A 221 7.51 -13.75 -7.93
CA ALA A 221 8.43 -14.60 -8.69
C ALA A 221 8.27 -14.37 -10.21
N GLU A 222 7.04 -14.21 -10.69
CA GLU A 222 6.79 -13.88 -12.09
C GLU A 222 7.30 -12.48 -12.46
N LEU A 223 7.09 -11.48 -11.59
CA LEU A 223 7.67 -10.15 -11.74
C LEU A 223 9.20 -10.22 -11.83
N SER A 224 9.83 -10.97 -10.94
CA SER A 224 11.29 -11.14 -10.88
C SER A 224 11.85 -11.66 -12.19
N ARG A 225 11.24 -12.70 -12.80
CA ARG A 225 11.66 -13.24 -14.10
C ARG A 225 11.64 -12.22 -15.24
N ARG A 226 10.79 -11.19 -15.13
CA ARG A 226 10.65 -10.12 -16.14
C ARG A 226 11.58 -8.94 -15.86
N TYR A 227 12.25 -8.90 -14.72
CA TYR A 227 13.22 -7.85 -14.39
C TYR A 227 14.55 -8.10 -15.11
N PRO A 228 15.25 -7.07 -15.64
CA PRO A 228 16.50 -7.28 -16.39
C PRO A 228 17.58 -8.03 -15.62
N ARG A 229 17.62 -7.84 -14.30
CA ARG A 229 18.42 -8.64 -13.36
C ARG A 229 17.47 -9.35 -12.39
N PRO A 230 17.08 -10.61 -12.66
CA PRO A 230 16.13 -11.32 -11.82
C PRO A 230 16.48 -11.19 -10.34
N LEU A 231 15.46 -10.94 -9.52
CA LEU A 231 15.62 -10.84 -8.08
C LEU A 231 15.94 -12.22 -7.50
N THR A 232 16.82 -12.27 -6.51
CA THR A 232 17.05 -13.51 -5.77
C THR A 232 15.80 -13.96 -5.00
N ALA A 233 15.76 -15.23 -4.58
CA ALA A 233 14.65 -15.72 -3.77
C ALA A 233 14.48 -14.95 -2.45
N ALA A 234 15.59 -14.53 -1.82
CA ALA A 234 15.55 -13.73 -0.61
C ALA A 234 15.09 -12.29 -0.87
N GLU A 235 15.49 -11.67 -1.98
CA GLU A 235 14.96 -10.36 -2.39
C GLU A 235 13.44 -10.44 -2.67
N GLN A 236 12.98 -11.50 -3.33
CA GLN A 236 11.55 -11.74 -3.57
C GLN A 236 10.77 -11.85 -2.26
N GLN A 237 11.33 -12.54 -1.25
CA GLN A 237 10.70 -12.65 0.06
C GLN A 237 10.58 -11.30 0.77
N ILE A 238 11.59 -10.43 0.68
CA ILE A 238 11.51 -9.06 1.21
C ILE A 238 10.39 -8.26 0.53
N LEU A 239 10.24 -8.36 -0.79
CA LEU A 239 9.12 -7.69 -1.48
C LEU A 239 7.77 -8.27 -1.06
N CYS A 240 7.70 -9.57 -0.79
CA CYS A 240 6.49 -10.20 -0.27
C CYS A 240 6.11 -9.67 1.11
N ASP A 241 7.07 -9.57 2.02
CA ASP A 241 6.82 -9.22 3.43
C ASP A 241 6.71 -7.70 3.67
N HIS A 242 7.14 -6.89 2.70
CA HIS A 242 7.10 -5.43 2.79
C HIS A 242 6.44 -4.78 1.57
N PRO A 243 5.17 -5.12 1.26
CA PRO A 243 4.48 -4.61 0.07
C PRO A 243 4.38 -3.08 0.04
N GLN A 244 4.25 -2.44 1.21
CA GLN A 244 4.23 -0.98 1.37
C GLN A 244 5.57 -0.31 0.99
N ARG A 245 6.68 -1.06 0.99
CA ARG A 245 8.01 -0.58 0.60
C ARG A 245 8.42 -1.02 -0.81
N ALA A 246 7.81 -2.08 -1.31
CA ALA A 246 8.23 -2.78 -2.52
C ALA A 246 8.42 -1.88 -3.76
N LEU A 247 7.49 -0.96 -4.01
CA LEU A 247 7.59 -0.08 -5.18
C LEU A 247 8.83 0.81 -5.09
N LEU A 248 9.07 1.44 -3.95
CA LEU A 248 10.22 2.32 -3.77
C LEU A 248 11.53 1.53 -3.69
N LEU A 249 11.53 0.30 -3.17
CA LEU A 249 12.67 -0.63 -3.26
C LEU A 249 13.07 -0.90 -4.72
N LEU A 250 12.09 -1.20 -5.58
CA LEU A 250 12.33 -1.41 -7.01
C LEU A 250 12.86 -0.14 -7.69
N ARG A 251 12.34 1.04 -7.33
CA ARG A 251 12.82 2.34 -7.84
C ARG A 251 14.27 2.61 -7.45
N ILE A 252 14.62 2.40 -6.18
CA ILE A 252 15.97 2.58 -5.65
C ILE A 252 16.97 1.67 -6.38
N LYS A 253 16.60 0.39 -6.59
CA LYS A 253 17.41 -0.56 -7.35
C LYS A 253 17.62 -0.10 -8.79
N GLU A 254 16.54 0.24 -9.49
CA GLU A 254 16.59 0.73 -10.88
C GLU A 254 17.43 1.99 -11.03
N TYR A 255 17.29 2.93 -10.09
CA TYR A 255 18.06 4.17 -10.07
C TYR A 255 19.55 3.88 -9.97
N ALA A 256 19.96 3.08 -8.97
CA ALA A 256 21.36 2.74 -8.75
C ALA A 256 21.98 2.01 -9.96
N GLU A 257 21.25 1.08 -10.57
CA GLU A 257 21.68 0.36 -11.78
C GLU A 257 21.90 1.33 -12.96
N ARG A 258 20.94 2.22 -13.24
CA ARG A 258 21.03 3.17 -14.35
C ARG A 258 22.16 4.17 -14.15
N VAL A 259 22.29 4.74 -12.95
CA VAL A 259 23.33 5.73 -12.66
C VAL A 259 24.71 5.10 -12.75
N ALA A 260 24.90 3.90 -12.18
CA ALA A 260 26.16 3.20 -12.23
C ALA A 260 26.57 2.84 -13.67
N LEU A 261 25.64 2.34 -14.49
CA LEU A 261 25.89 2.03 -15.90
C LEU A 261 26.20 3.28 -16.73
N ARG A 262 25.50 4.39 -16.47
CA ARG A 262 25.77 5.66 -17.16
C ARG A 262 27.17 6.16 -16.82
N LEU A 263 27.51 6.19 -15.53
CA LEU A 263 28.80 6.71 -15.06
C LEU A 263 29.98 5.87 -15.53
N SER A 264 29.85 4.54 -15.53
CA SER A 264 30.91 3.63 -16.00
C SER A 264 31.22 3.78 -17.48
N ARG A 265 30.24 4.23 -18.28
CA ARG A 265 30.43 4.54 -19.71
C ARG A 265 31.06 5.91 -19.95
N THR A 266 30.91 6.85 -19.03
CA THR A 266 31.39 8.23 -19.19
C THR A 266 32.76 8.47 -18.59
N GLU A 267 33.10 7.85 -17.46
CA GLU A 267 34.35 8.10 -16.74
C GLU A 267 34.89 6.80 -16.14
N ARG A 268 36.13 6.44 -16.51
CA ARG A 268 36.80 5.19 -16.10
C ARG A 268 36.98 5.04 -14.59
N ALA A 269 36.93 6.14 -13.84
CA ALA A 269 36.98 6.12 -12.38
C ALA A 269 35.74 5.45 -11.74
N TYR A 270 34.64 5.32 -12.49
CA TYR A 270 33.46 4.57 -12.08
C TYR A 270 33.47 3.18 -12.72
N GLY A 271 33.41 2.15 -11.88
CA GLY A 271 33.04 0.79 -12.28
C GLY A 271 31.57 0.58 -11.96
N GLU A 272 30.84 -0.03 -12.89
CA GLU A 272 29.40 -0.23 -12.75
C GLU A 272 29.05 -0.95 -11.45
N ASP A 273 29.80 -1.99 -11.12
CA ASP A 273 29.47 -2.90 -10.03
C ASP A 273 29.60 -2.23 -8.64
N PHE A 274 30.79 -1.74 -8.29
CA PHE A 274 30.99 -1.08 -7.00
C PHE A 274 30.18 0.22 -6.87
N THR A 275 29.99 0.97 -7.97
CA THR A 275 29.16 2.19 -7.97
C THR A 275 27.71 1.84 -7.65
N ARG A 276 27.18 0.78 -8.27
CA ARG A 276 25.82 0.29 -8.02
C ARG A 276 25.65 -0.14 -6.57
N HIS A 277 26.54 -0.94 -6.01
CA HIS A 277 26.46 -1.40 -4.62
C HIS A 277 26.48 -0.25 -3.61
N VAL A 278 27.41 0.71 -3.77
CA VAL A 278 27.50 1.88 -2.89
C VAL A 278 26.23 2.74 -2.99
N LEU A 279 25.79 3.09 -4.21
CA LEU A 279 24.60 3.93 -4.39
C LEU A 279 23.31 3.25 -3.92
N TRP A 280 23.16 1.96 -4.22
CA TRP A 280 21.99 1.19 -3.84
C TRP A 280 21.85 1.12 -2.33
N SER A 281 22.92 0.73 -1.62
CA SER A 281 22.90 0.63 -0.17
C SER A 281 22.78 2.00 0.52
N TYR A 282 23.40 3.05 -0.06
CA TYR A 282 23.24 4.43 0.39
C TYR A 282 21.77 4.88 0.35
N TRP A 283 21.08 4.70 -0.78
CA TRP A 283 19.69 5.14 -0.92
C TRP A 283 18.71 4.31 -0.10
N LEU A 284 18.95 3.01 0.02
CA LEU A 284 18.20 2.16 0.94
C LEU A 284 18.34 2.68 2.39
N ALA A 285 19.56 2.98 2.83
CA ALA A 285 19.81 3.43 4.20
C ALA A 285 19.26 4.84 4.47
N ARG A 286 19.34 5.76 3.50
CA ARG A 286 18.70 7.08 3.58
C ARG A 286 17.18 6.98 3.72
N THR A 287 16.56 6.00 3.07
CA THR A 287 15.10 5.88 2.98
C THR A 287 14.52 5.08 4.16
N TYR A 288 15.15 3.99 4.55
CA TYR A 288 14.59 3.01 5.49
C TYR A 288 15.47 2.73 6.71
N GLY A 289 16.63 3.37 6.81
CA GLY A 289 17.62 3.10 7.85
C GLY A 289 18.62 1.99 7.48
N ALA A 290 19.75 1.98 8.20
CA ALA A 290 20.88 1.11 7.89
C ALA A 290 20.56 -0.39 8.02
N ASP A 291 19.79 -0.78 9.05
CA ASP A 291 19.49 -2.18 9.32
C ASP A 291 18.64 -2.82 8.21
N PHE A 292 17.60 -2.11 7.77
CA PHE A 292 16.78 -2.57 6.65
C PHE A 292 17.54 -2.53 5.33
N ALA A 293 18.40 -1.52 5.13
CA ALA A 293 19.26 -1.50 3.95
C ALA A 293 20.21 -2.70 3.89
N GLN A 294 20.76 -3.09 5.04
CA GLN A 294 21.60 -4.28 5.15
C GLN A 294 20.80 -5.54 4.85
N SER A 295 19.60 -5.73 5.43
CA SER A 295 18.80 -6.94 5.15
C SER A 295 18.47 -7.10 3.66
N VAL A 296 18.17 -5.99 2.97
CA VAL A 296 17.93 -5.96 1.52
C VAL A 296 19.19 -6.33 0.74
N THR A 297 20.34 -5.72 1.06
CA THR A 297 21.59 -6.03 0.33
C THR A 297 22.08 -7.44 0.62
N ASP A 298 21.96 -7.93 1.85
CA ASP A 298 22.39 -9.28 2.22
C ASP A 298 21.53 -10.34 1.52
N ALA A 299 20.23 -10.09 1.36
CA ALA A 299 19.34 -10.95 0.58
C ALA A 299 19.75 -11.06 -0.90
N HIS A 300 20.31 -9.99 -1.49
CA HIS A 300 20.86 -10.03 -2.84
C HIS A 300 22.14 -10.86 -2.91
N GLU A 301 23.03 -10.69 -1.94
CA GLU A 301 24.30 -11.44 -1.92
C GLU A 301 24.07 -12.94 -1.72
N ILE A 302 23.22 -13.33 -0.75
CA ILE A 302 22.96 -14.74 -0.43
C ILE A 302 22.43 -15.53 -1.64
N GLY A 303 21.62 -14.90 -2.49
CA GLY A 303 20.98 -15.58 -3.61
C GLY A 303 21.73 -15.54 -4.92
N THR A 304 22.89 -14.87 -5.00
CA THR A 304 23.69 -14.77 -6.22
C THR A 304 24.69 -15.92 -6.28
N ALA A 305 24.22 -17.12 -6.63
CA ALA A 305 25.00 -18.36 -6.60
C ALA A 305 26.23 -18.39 -7.54
N SER A 306 26.34 -17.46 -8.48
CA SER A 306 27.45 -17.37 -9.44
C SER A 306 28.69 -16.64 -8.90
N ASN A 307 28.57 -15.93 -7.77
CA ASN A 307 29.66 -15.13 -7.23
C ASN A 307 30.60 -15.99 -6.38
N THR A 308 31.89 -15.72 -6.50
CA THR A 308 32.94 -16.26 -5.64
C THR A 308 32.89 -15.60 -4.25
N ALA A 309 33.50 -16.27 -3.25
CA ALA A 309 33.60 -15.70 -1.91
C ALA A 309 34.37 -14.35 -1.88
N ALA A 310 35.27 -14.11 -2.83
CA ALA A 310 35.99 -12.83 -2.93
C ALA A 310 35.07 -11.71 -3.45
N GLU A 311 34.24 -12.00 -4.46
CA GLU A 311 33.26 -11.06 -5.01
C GLU A 311 32.22 -10.69 -3.94
N HIS A 312 31.65 -11.68 -3.24
CA HIS A 312 30.74 -11.39 -2.13
C HIS A 312 31.36 -10.48 -1.06
N ARG A 313 32.63 -10.72 -0.67
CA ARG A 313 33.32 -9.83 0.29
C ARG A 313 33.45 -8.41 -0.22
N GLN A 314 33.72 -8.24 -1.52
CA GLN A 314 33.75 -6.92 -2.16
C GLN A 314 32.37 -6.25 -2.10
N ASP A 315 31.32 -6.96 -2.47
CA ASP A 315 29.95 -6.43 -2.52
C ASP A 315 29.46 -6.04 -1.13
N TYR A 316 29.68 -6.90 -0.12
CA TYR A 316 29.39 -6.58 1.30
C TYR A 316 30.15 -5.35 1.80
N ALA A 317 31.44 -5.21 1.45
CA ALA A 317 32.24 -4.04 1.84
C ALA A 317 31.71 -2.75 1.20
N ASN A 318 31.43 -2.79 -0.10
CA ASN A 318 30.90 -1.64 -0.85
C ASN A 318 29.48 -1.25 -0.39
N ASN A 319 28.62 -2.23 -0.12
CA ASN A 319 27.30 -2.01 0.50
C ASN A 319 27.45 -1.31 1.87
N THR A 320 28.38 -1.77 2.70
CA THR A 320 28.65 -1.18 4.03
C THR A 320 29.09 0.29 3.95
N ILE A 321 29.93 0.62 2.96
CA ILE A 321 30.37 1.99 2.69
C ILE A 321 29.17 2.88 2.32
N GLY A 322 28.29 2.41 1.43
CA GLY A 322 27.06 3.11 1.06
C GLY A 322 26.21 3.48 2.27
N ARG A 323 25.96 2.52 3.18
CA ARG A 323 25.22 2.77 4.43
C ARG A 323 25.92 3.78 5.33
N THR A 324 27.25 3.71 5.43
CA THR A 324 28.03 4.66 6.22
C THR A 324 27.88 6.09 5.69
N TYR A 325 27.92 6.28 4.37
CA TYR A 325 27.69 7.60 3.78
C TYR A 325 26.28 8.15 4.06
N ALA A 326 25.28 7.27 4.11
CA ALA A 326 23.91 7.66 4.47
C ALA A 326 23.81 8.12 5.92
N LEU A 327 24.44 7.40 6.86
CA LEU A 327 24.51 7.76 8.28
C LEU A 327 25.25 9.10 8.50
N MET A 328 26.30 9.34 7.72
CA MET A 328 27.03 10.61 7.70
C MET A 328 26.26 11.77 7.03
N LYS A 329 25.04 11.52 6.54
CA LYS A 329 24.18 12.49 5.83
C LYS A 329 24.91 13.16 4.66
N LYS A 330 25.75 12.42 3.94
CA LYS A 330 26.39 12.92 2.71
C LYS A 330 25.30 13.20 1.67
N SER A 331 25.48 14.24 0.87
CA SER A 331 24.69 14.44 -0.35
C SER A 331 25.09 13.42 -1.43
N GLU A 332 24.22 13.16 -2.40
CA GLU A 332 24.55 12.26 -3.49
C GLU A 332 25.81 12.70 -4.26
N GLY A 333 25.95 13.99 -4.57
CA GLY A 333 27.15 14.51 -5.24
C GLY A 333 28.44 14.22 -4.47
N GLN A 334 28.40 14.30 -3.13
CA GLN A 334 29.52 13.90 -2.28
C GLN A 334 29.76 12.39 -2.33
N VAL A 335 28.71 11.57 -2.33
CA VAL A 335 28.82 10.12 -2.48
C VAL A 335 29.47 9.76 -3.81
N LEU A 336 29.02 10.36 -4.91
CA LEU A 336 29.60 10.15 -6.25
C LEU A 336 31.07 10.56 -6.32
N GLN A 337 31.47 11.63 -5.62
CA GLN A 337 32.89 12.00 -5.52
C GLN A 337 33.68 10.98 -4.70
N LEU A 338 33.15 10.53 -3.56
CA LEU A 338 33.79 9.53 -2.70
C LEU A 338 33.91 8.17 -3.39
N ILE A 339 32.97 7.80 -4.26
CA ILE A 339 33.07 6.58 -5.08
C ILE A 339 34.37 6.56 -5.89
N LYS A 340 34.86 7.72 -6.34
CA LYS A 340 36.12 7.84 -7.08
C LYS A 340 37.35 7.85 -6.17
N THR A 341 37.26 8.51 -5.01
CA THR A 341 38.44 8.87 -4.22
C THR A 341 38.63 8.09 -2.92
N ASP A 342 37.58 7.46 -2.38
CA ASP A 342 37.66 6.77 -1.09
C ASP A 342 38.47 5.46 -1.23
N PRO A 343 39.63 5.34 -0.56
CA PRO A 343 40.47 4.15 -0.67
C PRO A 343 39.82 2.89 -0.08
N LYS A 344 38.75 3.02 0.71
CA LYS A 344 38.03 1.87 1.30
C LYS A 344 37.15 1.14 0.28
N ILE A 345 36.78 1.78 -0.82
CA ILE A 345 35.96 1.15 -1.87
C ILE A 345 36.82 0.17 -2.66
N ILE A 346 36.34 -1.06 -2.75
CA ILE A 346 37.02 -2.14 -3.46
C ILE A 346 36.59 -2.06 -4.94
N ARG A 347 37.55 -1.70 -5.82
CA ARG A 347 37.34 -1.36 -7.24
C ARG A 347 37.88 -2.42 -8.21
N VAL A 348 37.81 -3.70 -7.85
CA VAL A 348 38.33 -4.73 -8.75
C VAL A 348 37.47 -4.75 -10.01
N ALA A 349 38.11 -4.54 -11.17
CA ALA A 349 37.44 -4.64 -12.46
C ALA A 349 37.12 -6.11 -12.75
N LYS A 350 35.87 -6.40 -13.12
CA LYS A 350 35.54 -7.62 -13.85
C LYS A 350 35.80 -7.42 -15.34
#